data_AF-K9Z9N1-F1
#
_entry.id   AF-K9Z9N1-F1
#
_cell.length_a   1.000
_cell.length_b   1.000
_cell.length_c   1.000
_cell.angle_alpha   90.00
_cell.angle_beta   90.00
_cell.angle_gamma   90.00
#
_symmetry.space_group_name_H-M   'P 1'
#
loop_
_entity.id
_entity.type
_entity.pdbx_description
1 polymer ?
#
loop_
_entity_poly.entity_id
_entity_poly.type
_entity_poly.pdbx_seq_one_letter_code
_entity_poly.pdbx_strand_id
1 'polypeptide(L)'
;MDITTKEIEQLEYALFEEEVRLKREHIELKKELKLLSEKLPQTLLSSHKFNIMMQMENIEKKIKNDLIMLARKKDEIERKKSYQRILDYKRQEQLYKAKEALAKIKSEINQKKSHPSYSINSRVVVNSKISKYEELYSEIKNNLSSLSIDQKLELAELLLENL
;
A
#
# COMPACT_ATOMS: atom_id res chain seq x y z
N MET A 1 4.96 0.85 12.00
CA MET A 1 4.37 1.59 10.87
C MET A 1 4.74 0.81 9.62
N ASP A 2 3.77 0.36 8.82
CA ASP A 2 4.02 -0.50 7.65
C ASP A 2 4.79 0.31 6.59
N ILE A 3 5.70 -0.34 5.85
CA ILE A 3 6.63 0.33 4.90
C ILE A 3 5.84 1.12 3.85
N THR A 4 4.73 0.55 3.40
CA THR A 4 3.82 1.13 2.41
C THR A 4 3.12 2.40 2.90
N THR A 5 2.77 2.48 4.19
CA THR A 5 2.15 3.67 4.78
C THR A 5 3.12 4.84 4.77
N LYS A 6 4.38 4.59 5.14
CA LYS A 6 5.44 5.60 5.14
C LYS A 6 5.74 6.12 3.73
N GLU A 7 5.71 5.23 2.73
CA GLU A 7 5.89 5.62 1.33
C GLU A 7 4.76 6.53 0.83
N ILE A 8 3.50 6.21 1.16
CA ILE A 8 2.34 7.04 0.80
C ILE A 8 2.45 8.43 1.43
N GLU A 9 2.79 8.51 2.72
CA GLU A 9 2.98 9.80 3.43
C GLU A 9 4.08 10.65 2.79
N GLN A 10 5.19 10.02 2.38
CA GLN A 10 6.28 10.71 1.67
C GLN A 10 5.83 11.25 0.31
N LEU A 11 5.05 10.47 -0.45
CA LEU A 11 4.49 10.91 -1.73
C LEU A 11 3.49 12.05 -1.56
N GLU A 12 2.66 12.03 -0.52
CA GLU A 12 1.73 13.11 -0.19
C GLU A 12 2.46 14.40 0.16
N TYR A 13 3.54 14.29 0.97
CA TYR A 13 4.36 15.44 1.31
C TYR A 13 5.04 16.04 0.07
N ALA A 14 5.66 15.20 -0.77
CA ALA A 14 6.28 15.65 -2.01
C ALA A 14 5.27 16.28 -2.98
N LEU A 15 4.05 15.73 -3.05
CA LEU A 15 2.97 16.33 -3.82
C LEU A 15 2.59 17.72 -3.27
N PHE A 16 2.46 17.84 -1.95
CA PHE A 16 2.13 19.12 -1.30
C PHE A 16 3.19 20.19 -1.58
N GLU A 17 4.48 19.86 -1.45
CA GLU A 17 5.57 20.79 -1.76
C GLU A 17 5.51 21.27 -3.22
N GLU A 18 5.27 20.33 -4.13
CA GLU A 18 5.14 20.63 -5.56
C GLU A 18 3.92 21.50 -5.87
N GLU A 19 2.77 21.24 -5.25
CA GLU A 19 1.58 22.08 -5.39
C GLU A 19 1.82 23.50 -4.88
N VAL A 20 2.50 23.66 -3.75
CA VAL A 20 2.85 24.99 -3.21
C VAL A 20 3.80 25.71 -4.16
N ARG A 21 4.82 25.02 -4.69
CA ARG A 21 5.78 25.57 -5.65
C ARG A 21 5.07 26.01 -6.93
N LEU A 22 4.29 25.13 -7.55
CA LEU A 22 3.55 25.42 -8.78
C LEU A 22 2.50 26.50 -8.57
N LYS A 23 1.83 26.57 -7.42
CA LYS A 23 0.88 27.65 -7.12
C LYS A 23 1.58 29.02 -7.14
N ARG A 24 2.77 29.14 -6.57
CA ARG A 24 3.56 30.38 -6.63
C ARG A 24 3.96 30.70 -8.06
N GLU A 25 4.45 29.71 -8.80
CA GLU A 25 4.82 29.86 -10.21
C GLU A 25 3.64 30.30 -11.08
N HIS A 26 2.46 29.70 -10.88
CA HIS A 26 1.24 30.04 -11.61
C HIS A 26 0.74 31.45 -11.28
N ILE A 27 0.97 31.95 -10.07
CA ILE A 27 0.65 33.34 -9.71
C ILE A 27 1.51 34.29 -10.56
N GLU A 28 2.81 34.06 -10.65
CA GLU A 28 3.71 34.91 -11.45
C GLU A 28 3.40 34.80 -12.95
N LEU A 29 3.17 33.59 -13.46
CA LEU A 29 2.74 33.38 -14.85
C LEU A 29 1.42 34.09 -15.17
N LYS A 30 0.45 34.10 -14.24
CA LYS A 30 -0.82 34.82 -14.43
C LYS A 30 -0.64 36.34 -14.41
N LYS A 31 0.30 36.86 -13.60
CA LYS A 31 0.66 38.29 -13.65
C LYS A 31 1.29 38.63 -14.99
N GLU A 32 2.21 37.80 -15.49
CA GLU A 32 2.83 37.98 -16.80
C GLU A 32 1.78 37.94 -17.92
N LEU A 33 0.87 36.95 -17.90
CA LEU A 33 -0.23 36.84 -18.85
C LEU A 33 -1.11 38.09 -18.86
N LYS A 34 -1.42 38.63 -17.67
CA LYS A 34 -2.18 39.88 -17.54
C LYS A 34 -1.44 41.05 -18.18
N LEU A 35 -0.16 41.23 -17.89
CA LEU A 35 0.68 42.29 -18.47
C LEU A 35 0.76 42.17 -20.01
N LEU A 36 0.93 40.96 -20.53
CA LEU A 36 0.93 40.69 -21.97
C LEU A 36 -0.43 41.02 -22.61
N SER A 37 -1.53 40.66 -21.95
CA SER A 37 -2.88 40.97 -22.42
C SER A 37 -3.17 42.48 -22.47
N GLU A 38 -2.63 43.25 -21.52
CA GLU A 38 -2.74 44.72 -21.49
C GLU A 38 -1.85 45.39 -22.56
N LYS A 39 -0.69 44.79 -22.85
CA LYS A 39 0.28 45.26 -23.86
C LYS A 39 -0.14 44.97 -25.30
N LEU A 40 -0.87 43.88 -25.53
CA LEU A 40 -1.31 43.44 -26.86
C LEU A 40 -2.07 44.53 -27.65
N PRO A 41 -3.12 45.19 -27.09
CA PRO A 41 -3.84 46.25 -27.82
C PRO A 41 -3.01 47.52 -28.05
N GLN A 42 -2.01 47.78 -27.21
CA GLN A 42 -1.13 48.96 -27.30
C GLN A 42 0.00 48.77 -28.32
N THR A 43 0.27 47.53 -28.72
CA THR A 43 1.37 47.20 -29.63
C THR A 43 0.96 47.48 -31.08
N LEU A 44 1.71 48.30 -31.81
CA LEU A 44 1.36 48.66 -33.20
C LEU A 44 1.91 47.66 -34.23
N LEU A 45 3.14 47.19 -34.01
CA LEU A 45 3.83 46.28 -34.94
C LEU A 45 3.22 44.87 -34.88
N SER A 46 2.76 44.37 -36.04
CA SER A 46 2.15 43.04 -36.18
C SER A 46 3.09 41.91 -35.72
N SER A 47 4.38 42.01 -36.01
CA SER A 47 5.40 41.05 -35.55
C SER A 47 5.46 40.98 -34.02
N HIS A 48 5.34 42.12 -33.34
CA HIS A 48 5.36 42.18 -31.89
C HIS A 48 4.06 41.66 -31.29
N LYS A 49 2.90 41.93 -31.92
CA LYS A 49 1.63 41.31 -31.52
C LYS A 49 1.69 39.79 -31.58
N PHE A 50 2.21 39.25 -32.68
CA PHE A 50 2.38 37.81 -32.85
C PHE A 50 3.27 37.22 -31.75
N ASN A 51 4.41 37.86 -31.45
CA ASN A 51 5.29 37.43 -30.36
C ASN A 51 4.57 37.44 -28.99
N ILE A 52 3.77 38.47 -28.69
CA ILE A 52 2.97 38.54 -27.46
C ILE A 52 1.96 37.39 -27.40
N MET A 53 1.25 37.12 -28.50
CA MET A 53 0.29 36.00 -28.56
C MET A 53 0.97 34.64 -28.34
N MET A 54 2.14 34.42 -28.94
CA MET A 54 2.93 33.20 -28.72
C MET A 54 3.39 33.05 -27.26
N GLN A 55 3.79 34.16 -26.62
CA GLN A 55 4.15 34.14 -25.19
C GLN A 55 2.95 33.77 -24.31
N MET A 56 1.78 34.36 -24.59
CA MET A 56 0.55 34.05 -23.87
C MET A 56 0.16 32.57 -24.02
N GLU A 57 0.20 32.02 -25.24
CA GLU A 57 -0.09 30.61 -25.50
C GLU A 57 0.87 29.68 -24.75
N ASN A 58 2.17 30.01 -24.73
CA ASN A 58 3.17 29.22 -24.00
C ASN A 58 2.91 29.21 -22.48
N ILE A 59 2.51 30.36 -21.91
CA ILE A 59 2.15 30.46 -20.49
C ILE A 59 0.94 29.56 -20.19
N GLU A 60 -0.13 29.66 -20.99
CA GLU A 60 -1.35 28.86 -20.80
C GLU A 60 -1.05 27.36 -20.93
N LYS A 61 -0.25 26.97 -21.92
CA LYS A 61 0.17 25.59 -22.14
C LYS A 61 0.98 25.06 -20.96
N LYS A 62 1.89 25.88 -20.41
CA LYS A 62 2.67 25.51 -19.22
C LYS A 62 1.77 25.25 -18.02
N ILE A 63 0.88 26.19 -17.69
CA ILE A 63 -0.09 26.03 -16.59
C ILE A 63 -0.93 24.76 -16.79
N LYS A 64 -1.44 24.52 -18.00
CA LYS A 64 -2.24 23.32 -18.30
C LYS A 64 -1.44 22.02 -18.10
N ASN A 65 -0.20 21.98 -18.56
CA ASN A 65 0.67 20.80 -18.42
C ASN A 65 0.97 20.51 -16.94
N ASP A 66 1.25 21.55 -16.16
CA ASP A 66 1.49 21.41 -14.71
C ASP A 66 0.26 20.83 -13.99
N LEU A 67 -0.94 21.30 -14.34
CA LEU A 67 -2.19 20.78 -13.76
C LEU A 67 -2.44 19.31 -14.13
N ILE A 68 -2.15 18.91 -15.38
CA ILE A 68 -2.25 17.51 -15.82
C ILE A 68 -1.25 16.63 -15.06
N MET A 69 -0.01 17.10 -14.89
CA MET A 69 1.02 16.42 -14.11
C MET A 69 0.60 16.21 -12.66
N LEU A 70 0.07 17.24 -12.00
CA LEU A 70 -0.43 17.16 -10.63
C LEU A 70 -1.59 16.18 -10.50
N ALA A 71 -2.54 16.19 -11.44
CA ALA A 71 -3.66 15.24 -11.46
C ALA A 71 -3.17 13.79 -11.54
N ARG A 72 -2.20 13.50 -12.42
CA ARG A 72 -1.62 12.16 -12.54
C ARG A 72 -0.93 11.69 -11.26
N LYS A 73 -0.18 12.57 -10.59
CA LYS A 73 0.47 12.26 -9.30
C LYS A 73 -0.58 11.96 -8.22
N LYS A 74 -1.67 12.72 -8.16
CA LYS A 74 -2.80 12.46 -7.25
C LYS A 74 -3.44 11.11 -7.49
N ASP A 75 -3.71 10.79 -8.75
CA ASP A 75 -4.32 9.51 -9.13
C ASP A 75 -3.42 8.31 -8.80
N GLU A 76 -2.10 8.47 -8.89
CA GLU A 76 -1.15 7.45 -8.45
C GLU A 76 -1.21 7.23 -6.93
N ILE A 77 -1.17 8.30 -6.14
CA ILE A 77 -1.28 8.23 -4.68
C ILE A 77 -2.60 7.59 -4.26
N GLU A 78 -3.72 7.98 -4.89
CA GLU A 78 -5.02 7.40 -4.54
C GLU A 78 -5.11 5.92 -4.90
N ARG A 79 -4.49 5.49 -6.00
CA ARG A 79 -4.37 4.06 -6.34
C ARG A 79 -3.59 3.29 -5.28
N LYS A 80 -2.45 3.83 -4.83
CA LYS A 80 -1.65 3.20 -3.75
C LYS A 80 -2.44 3.11 -2.44
N LYS A 81 -3.16 4.18 -2.06
CA LYS A 81 -4.06 4.17 -0.89
C LYS A 81 -5.16 3.13 -1.02
N SER A 82 -5.81 3.07 -2.18
CA SER A 82 -6.88 2.10 -2.44
C SER A 82 -6.37 0.66 -2.32
N TYR A 83 -5.20 0.39 -2.89
CA TYR A 83 -4.54 -0.90 -2.76
C TYR A 83 -4.25 -1.25 -1.29
N GLN A 84 -3.72 -0.31 -0.51
CA GLN A 84 -3.47 -0.53 0.92
C GLN A 84 -4.77 -0.85 1.69
N ARG A 85 -5.87 -0.14 1.41
CA ARG A 85 -7.17 -0.41 2.04
C ARG A 85 -7.66 -1.83 1.77
N ILE A 86 -7.45 -2.34 0.55
CA ILE A 86 -7.81 -3.72 0.18
C ILE A 86 -6.97 -4.72 0.98
N LEU A 87 -5.67 -4.49 1.11
CA LEU A 87 -4.79 -5.35 1.90
C LEU A 87 -5.17 -5.35 3.38
N ASP A 88 -5.48 -4.18 3.94
CA ASP A 88 -5.90 -4.05 5.33
C ASP A 88 -7.21 -4.80 5.58
N TYR A 89 -8.18 -4.71 4.67
CA TYR A 89 -9.44 -5.45 4.75
C TYR A 89 -9.21 -6.97 4.75
N LYS A 90 -8.38 -7.49 3.83
CA LYS A 90 -8.03 -8.92 3.79
C LYS A 90 -7.36 -9.37 5.09
N ARG A 91 -6.43 -8.57 5.62
CA ARG A 91 -5.74 -8.85 6.89
C ARG A 91 -6.72 -8.91 8.06
N GLN A 92 -7.69 -8.00 8.11
CA GLN A 92 -8.75 -8.01 9.13
C GLN A 92 -9.65 -9.23 9.03
N GLU A 93 -10.05 -9.62 7.83
CA GLU A 93 -10.88 -10.81 7.59
C GLU A 93 -10.16 -12.10 8.07
N GLN A 94 -8.88 -12.25 7.74
CA GLN A 94 -8.06 -13.38 8.21
C GLN A 94 -7.94 -13.39 9.73
N LEU A 95 -7.73 -12.23 10.36
CA LEU A 95 -7.70 -12.07 11.81
C LEU A 95 -9.02 -12.48 12.46
N TYR A 96 -10.15 -12.13 11.84
CA TYR A 96 -11.47 -12.53 12.32
C TYR A 96 -11.65 -14.05 12.26
N LYS A 97 -11.37 -14.68 11.11
CA LYS A 97 -11.43 -16.14 10.95
C LYS A 97 -10.52 -16.87 11.95
N ALA A 98 -9.31 -16.36 12.17
CA ALA A 98 -8.38 -16.92 13.15
C ALA A 98 -8.93 -16.83 14.59
N LYS A 99 -9.58 -15.71 14.95
CA LYS A 99 -10.21 -15.55 16.27
C LYS A 99 -11.39 -16.51 16.47
N GLU A 100 -12.22 -16.71 15.45
CA GLU A 100 -13.33 -17.68 15.51
C GLU A 100 -12.82 -19.11 15.67
N ALA A 101 -11.84 -19.52 14.88
CA ALA A 101 -11.20 -20.82 15.00
C ALA A 101 -10.61 -21.04 16.40
N LEU A 102 -9.91 -20.04 16.96
CA LEU A 102 -9.36 -20.10 18.31
C LEU A 102 -10.46 -20.21 19.38
N ALA A 103 -11.58 -19.50 19.22
CA ALA A 103 -12.71 -19.59 20.14
C ALA A 103 -13.34 -21.00 20.13
N LYS A 104 -13.49 -21.60 18.95
CA LYS A 104 -13.97 -22.98 18.79
C LYS A 104 -13.03 -24.01 19.42
N ILE A 105 -11.72 -23.89 19.19
CA ILE A 105 -10.74 -24.77 19.84
C ILE A 105 -10.82 -24.65 21.37
N LYS A 106 -10.95 -23.42 21.90
CA LYS A 106 -11.10 -23.20 23.35
C LYS A 106 -12.35 -23.86 23.92
N SER A 107 -13.50 -23.76 23.24
CA SER A 107 -14.74 -24.39 23.71
C SER A 107 -14.65 -25.92 23.69
N GLU A 108 -14.06 -26.51 22.65
CA GLU A 108 -13.82 -27.96 22.54
C GLU A 108 -12.88 -28.48 23.65
N ILE A 109 -11.81 -27.74 23.98
CA ILE A 109 -10.90 -28.08 25.10
C ILE A 109 -11.66 -28.05 26.43
N ASN A 110 -12.51 -27.04 26.66
CA ASN A 110 -13.27 -26.92 27.90
C ASN A 110 -14.29 -28.06 28.05
N GLN A 111 -14.99 -28.44 26.97
CA GLN A 111 -15.92 -29.58 26.98
C GLN A 111 -15.21 -30.90 27.29
N LYS A 112 -14.02 -31.13 26.74
CA LYS A 112 -13.21 -32.32 27.04
C LYS A 112 -12.73 -32.37 28.49
N LYS A 113 -12.62 -31.23 29.19
CA LYS A 113 -12.29 -31.18 30.63
C LYS A 113 -13.50 -31.45 31.54
N SER A 114 -14.72 -31.22 31.06
CA SER A 114 -15.96 -31.36 31.84
C SER A 114 -16.57 -32.77 31.88
N HIS A 115 -16.08 -33.72 31.07
CA HIS A 115 -16.46 -35.14 31.14
C HIS A 115 -15.34 -35.97 31.81
N PRO A 116 -15.45 -36.33 33.11
CA PRO A 116 -14.48 -37.18 33.78
C PRO A 116 -14.82 -38.66 33.53
N SER A 117 -14.65 -39.12 32.30
CA SER A 117 -14.49 -40.55 32.01
C SER A 117 -13.21 -40.78 31.19
N TYR A 118 -12.11 -40.17 31.63
CA TYR A 118 -10.78 -40.53 31.16
C TYR A 118 -10.40 -41.90 31.72
N SER A 119 -10.81 -42.96 31.03
CA SER A 119 -10.18 -44.26 31.11
C SER A 119 -8.69 -44.10 30.81
N ILE A 120 -7.84 -44.67 31.66
CA ILE A 120 -6.37 -44.55 31.70
C ILE A 120 -5.71 -44.79 30.32
N ASN A 121 -6.36 -45.55 29.42
CA ASN A 121 -5.89 -45.80 28.06
C ASN A 121 -5.85 -44.57 27.15
N SER A 122 -6.66 -43.54 27.40
CA SER A 122 -6.73 -42.33 26.55
C SER A 122 -5.60 -41.33 26.81
N ARG A 123 -5.01 -41.31 28.03
CA ARG A 123 -3.82 -40.50 28.33
C ARG A 123 -2.57 -40.98 27.59
N VAL A 124 -2.41 -42.30 27.41
CA VAL A 124 -1.26 -42.90 26.71
C VAL A 124 -1.28 -42.55 25.21
N VAL A 125 -2.47 -42.49 24.59
CA VAL A 125 -2.63 -42.14 23.16
C VAL A 125 -2.43 -40.64 22.91
N VAL A 126 -2.80 -39.77 23.85
CA VAL A 126 -2.56 -38.33 23.72
C VAL A 126 -1.07 -38.01 23.89
N ASN A 127 -0.39 -38.62 24.87
CA ASN A 127 1.05 -38.42 25.04
C ASN A 127 1.87 -38.95 23.86
N SER A 128 1.51 -40.11 23.27
CA SER A 128 2.24 -40.63 22.10
C SER A 128 2.02 -39.79 20.84
N LYS A 129 0.85 -39.16 20.68
CA LYS A 129 0.59 -38.22 19.58
C LYS A 129 1.32 -36.89 19.79
N ILE A 130 1.36 -36.36 21.02
CA ILE A 130 2.11 -35.14 21.32
C ILE A 130 3.61 -35.35 21.04
N SER A 131 4.20 -36.46 21.49
CA SER A 131 5.61 -36.75 21.21
C SER A 131 5.89 -36.86 19.70
N LYS A 132 4.99 -37.46 18.92
CA LYS A 132 5.13 -37.49 17.45
C LYS A 132 5.04 -36.10 16.81
N TYR A 133 4.15 -35.23 17.30
CA TYR A 133 4.06 -33.85 16.79
C TYR A 133 5.27 -33.01 17.19
N GLU A 134 5.83 -33.21 18.39
CA GLU A 134 7.04 -32.52 18.85
C GLU A 134 8.29 -32.98 18.08
N GLU A 135 8.38 -34.28 17.75
CA GLU A 135 9.42 -34.83 16.86
C GLU A 135 9.30 -34.25 15.45
N LEU A 136 8.10 -34.30 14.85
CA LEU A 136 7.84 -33.71 13.52
C LEU A 136 8.12 -32.21 13.48
N TYR A 137 7.73 -31.47 14.53
CA TYR A 137 7.99 -30.04 14.61
C TYR A 137 9.50 -29.75 14.71
N SER A 138 10.22 -30.55 15.50
CA SER A 138 11.67 -30.41 15.64
C SER A 138 12.40 -30.77 14.33
N GLU A 139 11.93 -31.80 13.63
CA GLU A 139 12.46 -32.22 12.34
C GLU A 139 12.21 -31.18 11.25
N ILE A 140 10.98 -30.67 11.15
CA ILE A 140 10.63 -29.57 10.24
C ILE A 140 11.46 -28.32 10.56
N LYS A 141 11.60 -27.96 11.83
CA LYS A 141 12.38 -26.79 12.25
C LYS A 141 13.87 -26.93 11.90
N ASN A 142 14.44 -28.11 12.11
CA ASN A 142 15.84 -28.39 11.78
C ASN A 142 16.06 -28.41 10.26
N ASN A 143 15.14 -29.00 9.50
CA ASN A 143 15.18 -29.03 8.05
C ASN A 143 14.94 -27.63 7.43
N LEU A 144 14.05 -26.81 7.98
CA LEU A 144 13.92 -25.42 7.57
C LEU A 144 15.18 -24.61 7.89
N SER A 145 15.90 -24.93 8.96
CA SER A 145 17.13 -24.21 9.31
C SER A 145 18.28 -24.48 8.34
N SER A 146 18.31 -25.66 7.71
CA SER A 146 19.32 -26.08 6.74
C SER A 146 19.03 -25.69 5.28
N LEU A 147 17.80 -25.27 4.97
CA LEU A 147 17.43 -24.80 3.62
C LEU A 147 18.05 -23.43 3.28
N SER A 148 18.45 -23.27 2.02
CA SER A 148 18.91 -21.98 1.48
C SER A 148 17.76 -20.96 1.42
N ILE A 149 18.09 -19.68 1.25
CA ILE A 149 17.09 -18.61 1.20
C ILE A 149 16.11 -18.82 0.02
N ASP A 150 16.62 -19.25 -1.13
CA ASP A 150 15.80 -19.47 -2.33
C ASP A 150 14.82 -20.63 -2.14
N GLN A 151 15.25 -21.70 -1.49
CA GLN A 151 14.39 -22.85 -1.19
C GLN A 151 13.30 -22.54 -0.16
N LYS A 152 13.59 -21.62 0.78
CA LYS A 152 12.60 -21.13 1.75
C LYS A 152 11.53 -20.27 1.08
N LEU A 153 11.91 -19.50 0.06
CA LEU A 153 10.98 -18.68 -0.73
C LEU A 153 10.06 -19.56 -1.57
N GLU A 154 10.60 -20.57 -2.27
CA GLU A 154 9.80 -21.53 -3.05
C GLU A 154 8.81 -22.31 -2.17
N LEU A 155 9.24 -22.73 -0.98
CA LEU A 155 8.36 -23.39 -0.02
C LEU A 155 7.27 -22.45 0.51
N ALA A 156 7.59 -21.17 0.72
CA ALA A 156 6.61 -20.16 1.14
C ALA A 156 5.58 -19.88 0.04
N GLU A 157 5.99 -19.84 -1.23
CA GLU A 157 5.09 -19.72 -2.39
C GLU A 157 4.14 -20.93 -2.47
N LEU A 158 4.65 -22.15 -2.37
CA LEU A 158 3.83 -23.37 -2.39
C LEU A 158 2.81 -23.44 -1.23
N LEU A 159 3.19 -22.95 -0.04
CA LEU A 159 2.29 -22.90 1.11
C LEU A 159 1.23 -21.80 0.96
N LEU A 160 1.55 -20.70 0.28
CA LEU A 160 0.61 -19.62 -0.01
C LEU A 160 -0.37 -20.00 -1.13
N GLU A 161 0.02 -20.85 -2.08
CA GLU A 161 -0.87 -21.34 -3.15
C GLU A 161 -1.90 -22.37 -2.67
N ASN A 162 -1.65 -23.06 -1.55
CA ASN A 162 -2.51 -24.10 -1.00
C ASN A 162 -3.37 -23.65 0.21
N LEU A 163 -3.47 -22.33 0.45
CA LEU A 163 -4.33 -21.68 1.45
C LEU A 163 -5.55 -21.01 0.80
#